data_AF-A0A3D0JKB2-F1
#
_entry.id   AF-A0A3D0JKB2-F1
#
_cell.length_a   1.000
_cell.length_b   1.000
_cell.length_c   1.000
_cell.angle_alpha   90.00
_cell.angle_beta   90.00
_cell.angle_gamma   90.00
#
_symmetry.space_group_name_H-M   'P 1'
#
loop_
_entity.id
_entity.type
_entity.pdbx_description
1 polymer ?
#
loop_
_entity_poly.entity_id
_entity_poly.type
_entity_poly.pdbx_seq_one_letter_code
_entity_poly.pdbx_strand_id
1 'polypeptide(L)'
;ARERGAYSSFDGSLWSQGVLPIDSIEKLREERGANYLNMDTSAQLDWTELREKAKGGMRNSNVMAIAPTATIANITGVSQSIEPTYQNLYVKSNLSGEFTVV
;
A
#
# COMPACT_ATOMS: atom_id res chain seq x y z
N ALA A 1 -1.98 0.59 -18.53
CA ALA A 1 -1.21 -0.13 -19.56
C ALA A 1 -1.88 -0.06 -20.93
N ARG A 2 -3.21 -0.28 -21.03
CA ARG A 2 -3.93 -0.23 -22.32
C ARG A 2 -3.70 1.04 -23.15
N GLU A 3 -3.71 2.21 -22.53
CA GLU A 3 -3.49 3.49 -23.23
C GLU A 3 -2.01 3.74 -23.59
N ARG A 4 -1.07 3.41 -22.69
CA ARG A 4 0.33 3.87 -22.77
C ARG A 4 1.37 2.76 -22.91
N GLY A 5 0.94 1.51 -23.06
CA GLY A 5 1.76 0.31 -22.94
C GLY A 5 2.06 -0.08 -21.48
N ALA A 6 2.53 -1.32 -21.30
CA ALA A 6 3.08 -1.79 -20.04
C ALA A 6 4.44 -1.12 -19.74
N TYR A 7 4.98 -1.28 -18.53
CA TYR A 7 6.38 -0.89 -18.26
C TYR A 7 7.36 -1.87 -18.95
N SER A 8 8.59 -1.43 -19.18
CA SER A 8 9.56 -2.14 -20.03
C SER A 8 9.92 -3.55 -19.57
N SER A 9 9.96 -3.80 -18.26
CA SER A 9 10.27 -5.10 -17.66
C SER A 9 9.03 -5.84 -17.14
N PHE A 10 7.87 -5.63 -17.79
CA PHE A 10 6.63 -6.33 -17.42
C PHE A 10 6.73 -7.83 -17.64
N ASP A 11 7.30 -8.26 -18.77
CA ASP A 11 7.45 -9.68 -19.08
C ASP A 11 8.38 -10.37 -18.08
N GLY A 12 7.92 -11.47 -17.51
CA GLY A 12 8.62 -12.21 -16.45
C GLY A 12 8.35 -11.69 -15.03
N SER A 13 7.71 -10.52 -14.87
CA SER A 13 7.30 -10.03 -13.55
C SER A 13 6.20 -10.89 -12.92
N LEU A 14 6.02 -10.75 -11.59
CA LEU A 14 4.90 -11.38 -10.88
C LEU A 14 3.54 -11.00 -11.48
N TRP A 15 3.37 -9.76 -11.96
CA TRP A 15 2.14 -9.33 -12.63
C TRP A 15 1.86 -10.13 -13.91
N SER A 16 2.90 -10.36 -14.74
CA SER A 16 2.76 -11.16 -15.97
C SER A 16 2.47 -12.64 -15.67
N GLN A 17 2.94 -13.15 -14.53
CA GLN A 17 2.64 -14.49 -14.03
C GLN A 17 1.26 -14.57 -13.36
N GLY A 18 0.54 -13.46 -13.25
CA GLY A 18 -0.74 -13.38 -12.55
C GLY A 18 -0.61 -13.57 -11.05
N VAL A 19 0.54 -13.27 -10.45
CA VAL A 19 0.77 -13.30 -9.00
C VAL A 19 0.55 -11.90 -8.45
N LEU A 20 -0.48 -11.73 -7.63
CA LEU A 20 -0.82 -10.48 -6.97
C LEU A 20 -0.23 -10.45 -5.54
N PRO A 21 -0.26 -9.29 -4.85
CA PRO A 21 0.23 -9.21 -3.48
C PRO A 21 -0.41 -10.22 -2.53
N ILE A 22 -1.72 -10.49 -2.68
CA ILE A 22 -2.45 -11.45 -1.85
C ILE A 22 -1.94 -12.89 -2.00
N ASP A 23 -1.42 -13.27 -3.17
CA ASP A 23 -0.87 -14.61 -3.40
C ASP A 23 0.60 -14.70 -2.95
N SER A 24 1.27 -13.56 -2.89
CA SER A 24 2.68 -13.49 -2.48
C SER A 24 2.85 -13.88 -1.00
N ILE A 25 1.80 -13.72 -0.18
CA ILE A 25 1.76 -14.16 1.22
C ILE A 25 1.85 -15.69 1.30
N GLU A 26 1.15 -16.41 0.40
CA GLU A 26 1.20 -17.86 0.37
C GLU A 26 2.59 -18.36 -0.01
N LYS A 27 3.19 -17.78 -1.05
CA LYS A 27 4.59 -18.10 -1.43
C LYS A 27 5.55 -17.85 -0.27
N LEU A 28 5.38 -16.75 0.45
CA LEU A 28 6.18 -16.47 1.64
C LEU A 28 5.98 -17.52 2.73
N ARG A 29 4.75 -18.02 2.92
CA ARG A 29 4.43 -19.08 3.89
C ARG A 29 5.09 -20.40 3.53
N GLU A 30 5.08 -20.77 2.26
CA GLU A 30 5.72 -21.99 1.74
C GLU A 30 7.24 -21.93 1.96
N GLU A 31 7.87 -20.82 1.59
CA GLU A 31 9.33 -20.64 1.70
C GLU A 31 9.81 -20.52 3.15
N ARG A 32 9.06 -19.82 4.01
CA ARG A 32 9.43 -19.64 5.43
C ARG A 32 9.05 -20.85 6.29
N GLY A 33 8.03 -21.60 5.89
CA GLY A 33 7.40 -22.68 6.66
C GLY A 33 6.18 -22.21 7.44
N ALA A 34 5.09 -22.97 7.37
CA ALA A 34 3.79 -22.62 7.95
C ALA A 34 3.81 -22.35 9.47
N ASN A 35 4.75 -22.97 10.20
CA ASN A 35 4.90 -22.76 11.64
C ASN A 35 5.47 -21.39 12.02
N TYR A 36 5.96 -20.62 11.03
CA TYR A 36 6.68 -19.36 11.24
C TYR A 36 5.96 -18.15 10.61
N LEU A 37 4.73 -18.33 10.12
CA LEU A 37 3.89 -17.25 9.61
C LEU A 37 2.42 -17.48 9.98
N ASN A 38 1.91 -16.66 10.88
CA ASN A 38 0.49 -16.61 11.24
C ASN A 38 -0.08 -15.25 10.82
N MET A 39 -0.84 -15.23 9.73
CA MET A 39 -1.45 -14.03 9.14
C MET A 39 -2.81 -14.39 8.55
N ASP A 40 -3.80 -13.50 8.70
CA ASP A 40 -5.08 -13.65 8.03
C ASP A 40 -4.95 -13.42 6.51
N THR A 41 -5.55 -14.31 5.73
CA THR A 41 -5.56 -14.26 4.26
C THR A 41 -6.98 -14.20 3.70
N SER A 42 -7.96 -13.84 4.53
CA SER A 42 -9.34 -13.70 4.09
C SER A 42 -9.47 -12.59 3.04
N ALA A 43 -10.35 -12.80 2.07
CA ALA A 43 -10.61 -11.83 1.01
C ALA A 43 -12.13 -11.67 0.82
N GLN A 44 -12.58 -10.44 0.63
CA GLN A 44 -13.99 -10.11 0.43
C GLN A 44 -14.34 -9.76 -1.03
N LEU A 45 -13.32 -9.48 -1.86
CA LEU A 45 -13.49 -9.13 -3.27
C LEU A 45 -13.07 -10.30 -4.17
N ASP A 46 -13.68 -10.40 -5.35
CA ASP A 46 -13.21 -11.33 -6.38
C ASP A 46 -11.97 -10.78 -7.09
N TRP A 47 -10.83 -11.40 -6.81
CA TRP A 47 -9.54 -11.03 -7.41
C TRP A 47 -9.30 -11.69 -8.77
N THR A 48 -10.15 -12.63 -9.20
CA THR A 48 -9.97 -13.41 -10.44
C THR A 48 -10.01 -12.49 -11.66
N GLU A 49 -11.03 -11.63 -11.75
CA GLU A 49 -11.15 -10.69 -12.87
C GLU A 49 -9.97 -9.71 -12.93
N LEU A 50 -9.54 -9.21 -11.76
CA LEU A 50 -8.42 -8.27 -11.67
C LEU A 50 -7.09 -8.93 -12.06
N ARG A 51 -6.89 -10.20 -11.67
CA ARG A 51 -5.71 -11.00 -12.03
C ARG A 51 -5.55 -11.12 -13.54
N GLU A 52 -6.61 -11.47 -14.25
CA GLU A 52 -6.57 -11.56 -15.71
C GLU A 52 -6.33 -10.21 -16.38
N LYS A 53 -6.90 -9.12 -15.83
CA LYS A 53 -6.58 -7.76 -16.30
C LYS A 53 -5.10 -7.40 -16.09
N ALA A 54 -4.52 -7.74 -14.94
CA ALA A 54 -3.13 -7.44 -14.60
C ALA A 54 -2.14 -8.22 -15.49
N LYS A 55 -2.43 -9.49 -15.80
CA LYS A 55 -1.66 -10.30 -16.77
C LYS A 55 -1.64 -9.68 -18.17
N GLY A 56 -2.72 -8.99 -18.55
CA GLY A 56 -2.80 -8.24 -19.80
C GLY A 56 -1.93 -6.97 -19.85
N GLY A 57 -1.26 -6.60 -18.75
CA GLY A 57 -0.29 -5.52 -18.72
C GLY A 57 -0.50 -4.55 -17.56
N MET A 58 0.59 -4.22 -16.87
CA MET A 58 0.66 -3.18 -15.85
C MET A 58 1.51 -2.00 -16.33
N ARG A 59 1.12 -0.76 -16.00
CA ARG A 59 1.90 0.43 -16.38
C ARG A 59 3.07 0.68 -15.42
N ASN A 60 2.95 0.20 -14.19
CA ASN A 60 3.90 0.44 -13.11
C ASN A 60 4.30 -0.91 -12.52
N SER A 61 5.57 -1.07 -12.18
CA SER A 61 6.08 -2.29 -11.54
C SER A 61 5.61 -2.43 -10.08
N ASN A 62 5.47 -1.30 -9.38
CA ASN A 62 4.92 -1.19 -8.03
C ASN A 62 3.86 -0.09 -8.01
N VAL A 63 2.80 -0.28 -7.21
CA VAL A 63 1.62 0.60 -7.20
C VAL A 63 1.26 1.18 -5.85
N MET A 64 1.71 0.56 -4.74
CA MET A 64 1.34 0.97 -3.39
C MET A 64 2.56 1.07 -2.50
N ALA A 65 2.58 2.14 -1.70
CA ALA A 65 3.47 2.31 -0.57
C ALA A 65 2.77 3.24 0.42
N ILE A 66 2.90 2.96 1.71
CA ILE A 66 2.42 3.84 2.77
C ILE A 66 3.64 4.63 3.27
N ALA A 67 3.68 5.92 2.96
CA ALA A 67 4.76 6.82 3.34
C ALA A 67 4.29 7.82 4.42
N PRO A 68 5.20 8.44 5.19
CA PRO A 68 4.84 9.52 6.09
C PRO A 68 4.17 10.68 5.35
N THR A 69 3.04 11.15 5.86
CA THR A 69 2.21 12.19 5.20
C THR A 69 2.19 13.53 5.91
N ALA A 70 3.07 13.77 6.89
CA ALA A 70 3.08 14.93 7.79
C ALA A 70 2.50 16.25 7.20
N THR A 71 3.12 16.80 6.15
CA THR A 71 2.68 18.07 5.55
C THR A 71 1.31 17.97 4.88
N ILE A 72 1.06 16.93 4.09
CA ILE A 72 -0.21 16.80 3.35
C ILE A 72 -1.38 16.46 4.28
N ALA A 73 -1.13 15.72 5.37
CA ALA A 73 -2.12 15.44 6.42
C ALA A 73 -2.51 16.72 7.18
N ASN A 74 -1.54 17.61 7.44
CA ASN A 74 -1.82 18.93 8.00
C ASN A 74 -2.67 19.81 7.07
N ILE A 75 -2.44 19.74 5.75
CA ILE A 75 -3.20 20.50 4.76
C ILE A 75 -4.66 20.01 4.71
N THR A 76 -4.88 18.70 4.77
CA THR A 76 -6.22 18.11 4.69
C THR A 76 -6.92 17.98 6.05
N GLY A 77 -6.22 18.21 7.15
CA GLY A 77 -6.77 18.14 8.51
C GLY A 77 -7.05 16.73 9.01
N VAL A 78 -6.23 15.75 8.64
CA VAL A 78 -6.35 14.33 9.06
C VAL A 78 -5.10 13.84 9.80
N SER A 79 -5.18 12.66 10.43
CA SER A 79 -4.03 12.03 11.07
C SER A 79 -2.96 11.59 10.07
N GLN A 80 -1.73 11.41 10.55
CA GLN A 80 -0.59 11.10 9.70
C GLN A 80 -0.58 9.61 9.33
N SER A 81 -0.91 9.29 8.09
CA SER A 81 -0.78 7.95 7.53
C SER A 81 -1.51 6.90 8.38
N ILE A 82 -0.80 5.91 8.91
CA ILE A 82 -1.30 4.86 9.81
C ILE A 82 -0.86 5.08 11.26
N GLU A 83 -0.24 6.23 11.56
CA GLU A 83 0.25 6.52 12.91
C GLU A 83 -0.92 6.76 13.85
N PRO A 84 -0.90 6.18 15.07
CA PRO A 84 -1.86 6.53 16.09
C PRO A 84 -1.69 8.00 16.52
N THR A 85 -2.77 8.61 17.02
CA THR A 85 -2.68 9.96 17.61
C THR A 85 -1.65 9.95 18.74
N TYR A 86 -0.56 10.69 18.56
CA TYR A 86 0.52 10.73 19.54
C TYR A 86 0.08 11.39 20.85
N GLN A 87 -0.60 12.54 20.74
CA GLN A 87 -1.19 13.30 21.83
C GLN A 87 -2.49 13.94 21.34
N ASN A 88 -3.56 13.81 22.13
CA ASN A 88 -4.83 14.46 21.79
C ASN A 88 -4.71 15.98 21.90
N LEU A 89 -3.87 16.48 22.81
CA LEU A 89 -3.66 17.91 22.99
C LEU A 89 -2.19 18.24 22.79
N TYR A 90 -1.88 19.10 21.82
CA TYR A 90 -0.53 19.58 21.56
C TYR A 90 -0.54 21.05 21.20
N VAL A 91 0.53 21.74 21.57
CA VAL A 91 0.74 23.15 21.24
C VAL A 91 1.68 23.23 20.05
N LYS A 92 1.19 23.80 18.95
CA LYS A 92 2.04 24.16 17.81
C LYS A 92 2.50 25.60 18.00
N SER A 93 3.76 25.79 18.36
CA SER A 93 4.39 27.12 18.43
C SER A 93 5.09 27.44 17.11
N ASN A 94 4.78 28.59 16.52
CA ASN A 94 5.52 29.15 15.38
C ASN A 94 5.79 30.65 15.61
N LEU A 95 6.48 31.31 14.67
CA LEU A 95 6.82 32.75 14.74
C LEU A 95 5.59 33.67 14.91
N SER A 96 4.37 33.17 14.72
CA SER A 96 3.11 33.90 14.82
C SER A 96 2.29 33.59 16.08
N GLY A 97 2.77 32.72 16.97
CA GLY A 97 2.13 32.42 18.26
C GLY A 97 2.06 30.94 18.61
N GLU A 98 1.41 30.65 19.75
CA GLU A 98 1.10 29.31 20.24
C GLU A 98 -0.34 28.94 19.92
N PHE A 99 -0.53 27.80 19.25
CA PHE A 99 -1.84 27.29 18.88
C PHE A 99 -2.07 25.93 19.54
N THR A 100 -2.99 25.89 20.51
CA THR A 100 -3.44 24.63 21.12
C THR A 100 -4.41 23.91 20.19
N VAL A 101 -4.06 22.67 19.83
CA VAL A 101 -4.92 21.75 19.06
C VAL A 101 -5.41 20.66 20.01
N VAL A 102 -6.72 20.35 19.98
CA VAL A 102 -7.41 19.35 20.82
C VAL A 102 -8.12 18.33 19.94
#